data_AF-A0A151QX28-F1
#
_entry.id   AF-A0A151QX28-F1
#
_cell.length_a   1.000
_cell.length_b   1.000
_cell.length_c   1.000
_cell.angle_alpha   90.00
_cell.angle_beta   90.00
_cell.angle_gamma   90.00
#
_symmetry.space_group_name_H-M   'P 1'
#
loop_
_entity.id
_entity.type
_entity.pdbx_description
1 polymer ?
#
loop_
_entity_poly.entity_id
_entity_poly.type
_entity_poly.pdbx_seq_one_letter_code
_entity_poly.pdbx_strand_id
1 'polypeptide(L)' 'MKMHEGESIHKHIDNFNIVFLSLKNIDVIVDDEDQVVLLLSSLPRAYENFVHNNFW' A
#
# COMPACT_ATOMS: atom_id res chain seq x y z
N MET A 1 -8.62 -1.80 2.58
CA MET A 1 -7.73 -2.44 3.56
C MET A 1 -7.05 -1.38 4.39
N LYS A 2 -6.90 -1.59 5.70
CA LYS A 2 -6.07 -0.77 6.60
C LYS A 2 -5.19 -1.73 7.37
N MET A 3 -3.91 -1.38 7.51
CA MET A 3 -3.00 -2.12 8.37
C MET A 3 -3.24 -1.72 9.81
N HIS A 4 -3.20 -2.70 10.73
CA HIS A 4 -3.34 -2.45 12.16
C HIS A 4 -1.96 -2.30 12.83
N GLU A 5 -1.92 -1.55 13.93
CA GLU A 5 -0.71 -1.45 14.77
C GLU A 5 -0.26 -2.83 15.23
N GLY A 6 1.04 -3.12 15.11
CA GLY A 6 1.62 -4.43 15.44
C GLY A 6 1.54 -5.49 14.34
N GLU A 7 0.88 -5.23 13.21
CA GLU A 7 0.95 -6.12 12.05
C GLU A 7 2.31 -6.04 11.35
N SER A 8 2.68 -7.11 10.65
CA SER A 8 3.90 -7.11 9.83
C SER A 8 3.70 -6.28 8.56
N ILE A 9 4.51 -5.23 8.41
CA ILE A 9 4.47 -4.37 7.22
C ILE A 9 4.78 -5.16 5.94
N HIS A 10 5.70 -6.13 5.98
CA HIS A 10 6.00 -6.98 4.83
C HIS A 10 4.78 -7.80 4.39
N LYS A 11 4.08 -8.42 5.34
CA LYS A 11 2.86 -9.17 5.04
C LYS A 11 1.76 -8.27 4.45
N HIS A 12 1.65 -7.03 4.94
CA HIS A 12 0.69 -6.07 4.41
C HIS A 12 1.02 -5.64 2.97
N ILE A 13 2.30 -5.38 2.68
CA ILE A 13 2.79 -5.08 1.33
C ILE A 13 2.53 -6.25 0.38
N ASP A 14 2.82 -7.49 0.80
CA ASP A 14 2.56 -8.69 -0.01
C ASP A 14 1.08 -8.83 -0.36
N ASN A 15 0.18 -8.59 0.61
CA ASN A 15 -1.26 -8.61 0.37
C ASN A 15 -1.69 -7.53 -0.64
N PHE A 16 -1.09 -6.33 -0.56
CA PHE A 16 -1.34 -5.26 -1.52
C PHE A 16 -0.89 -5.66 -2.94
N ASN A 17 0.29 -6.25 -3.08
CA ASN A 17 0.80 -6.74 -4.36
C ASN A 17 -0.12 -7.82 -4.97
N ILE A 18 -0.64 -8.73 -4.15
CA ILE A 18 -1.60 -9.75 -4.60
C ILE A 18 -2.88 -9.11 -5.15
N VAL A 19 -3.38 -8.03 -4.52
CA VAL A 19 -4.54 -7.28 -5.02
C VAL A 19 -4.24 -6.68 -6.39
N PHE A 20 -3.11 -5.99 -6.57
CA PHE A 20 -2.76 -5.38 -7.86
C PHE A 20 -2.53 -6.42 -8.96
N LEU A 21 -1.89 -7.54 -8.63
CA LEU A 21 -1.77 -8.68 -9.55
C LEU A 21 -3.15 -9.20 -9.97
N SER A 22 -4.10 -9.28 -9.04
CA SER A 22 -5.47 -9.75 -9.34
C SER A 22 -6.24 -8.76 -10.21
N LEU A 23 -6.04 -7.45 -10.01
CA LEU A 23 -6.63 -6.41 -10.86
C LEU A 23 -6.03 -6.47 -12.27
N LYS A 24 -4.71 -6.63 -12.39
CA LYS A 24 -4.03 -6.79 -13.68
C LYS A 24 -4.53 -8.01 -14.45
N ASN A 25 -4.87 -9.10 -13.76
CA ASN A 25 -5.41 -10.32 -14.39
C ASN A 25 -6.79 -10.12 -15.04
N ILE A 26 -7.53 -9.05 -14.68
CA ILE A 26 -8.81 -8.68 -15.29
C ILE A 26 -8.69 -7.39 -16.13
N ASP A 27 -7.47 -7.10 -16.61
CA ASP A 27 -7.12 -5.93 -17.42
C ASP A 27 -7.39 -4.58 -16.75
N VAL A 28 -7.48 -4.55 -15.41
CA VAL A 28 -7.54 -3.30 -14.63
C VAL A 28 -6.13 -2.92 -14.21
N ILE A 29 -5.61 -1.84 -14.80
CA ILE A 29 -4.29 -1.29 -14.51
C ILE A 29 -4.45 -0.08 -13.60
N VAL A 30 -3.77 -0.11 -12.46
CA VAL A 30 -3.57 1.04 -11.56
C VAL A 30 -2.14 1.50 -11.77
N ASP A 31 -1.92 2.80 -12.01
CA ASP A 31 -0.58 3.30 -12.23
C ASP A 31 0.30 3.15 -10.98
N ASP A 32 1.61 3.05 -11.15
CA ASP A 32 2.53 2.78 -10.06
C ASP A 32 2.47 3.87 -8.97
N GLU A 33 2.25 5.13 -9.36
CA GLU A 33 2.03 6.24 -8.41
C GLU A 33 0.77 6.03 -7.57
N ASP A 34 -0.35 5.68 -8.21
CA ASP A 34 -1.62 5.40 -7.53
C ASP A 34 -1.51 4.17 -6.61
N GLN A 35 -0.77 3.14 -7.02
CA GLN A 35 -0.52 1.96 -6.18
C GLN A 35 0.22 2.34 -4.89
N VAL A 36 1.23 3.21 -5.01
CA VAL A 36 2.01 3.71 -3.88
C VAL A 36 1.14 4.57 -2.96
N VAL A 37 0.34 5.49 -3.51
CA VAL A 37 -0.61 6.30 -2.71
C VAL A 37 -1.59 5.42 -1.94
N LEU A 38 -2.16 4.39 -2.59
CA LEU A 38 -3.07 3.45 -1.95
C LEU A 38 -2.38 2.67 -0.81
N LEU A 39 -1.15 2.19 -1.01
CA LEU A 39 -0.38 1.50 0.01
C LEU A 39 -0.09 2.42 1.20
N LEU A 40 0.44 3.63 0.97
CA LEU A 40 0.81 4.56 2.05
C LEU A 40 -0.40 5.03 2.85
N SER A 41 -1.53 5.29 2.17
CA SER A 41 -2.78 5.67 2.82
C SER A 41 -3.32 4.57 3.74
N SER A 42 -2.88 3.32 3.57
CA SER A 42 -3.32 2.17 4.35
C SER A 42 -2.48 1.91 5.61
N LEU A 43 -1.32 2.55 5.72
CA LEU A 43 -0.40 2.36 6.85
C LEU A 43 -0.95 2.98 8.15
N PRO A 44 -0.55 2.46 9.31
CA PRO A 44 -0.89 3.06 10.60
C PRO A 44 -0.23 4.43 10.79
N ARG A 45 -0.76 5.19 11.76
CA ARG A 45 -0.25 6.52 12.09
C ARG A 45 1.23 6.53 12.47
N ALA A 46 1.73 5.45 13.06
CA ALA A 46 3.16 5.30 13.37
C ALA A 46 4.09 5.52 12.16
N TYR A 47 3.59 5.37 10.93
CA TYR A 47 4.34 5.58 9.69
C TYR A 47 4.13 6.96 9.06
N GLU A 48 3.37 7.88 9.67
CA GLU A 48 3.14 9.24 9.13
C GLU A 48 4.46 9.95 8.79
N ASN A 49 5.48 9.85 9.63
CA ASN A 49 6.79 10.46 9.38
C ASN A 49 7.48 9.88 8.14
N PHE A 50 7.33 8.58 7.89
CA PHE A 50 7.87 7.93 6.69
C PHE A 50 7.13 8.42 5.44
N VAL A 51 5.80 8.52 5.50
CA VAL A 51 4.99 9.06 4.39
C VAL A 51 5.36 10.52 4.12
N HIS A 52 5.48 11.34 5.17
CA HIS A 52 5.81 12.76 5.06
C HIS A 52 7.17 12.99 4.41
N ASN A 53 8.21 12.27 4.85
CA ASN A 53 9.58 12.53 4.38
C ASN A 53 9.88 12.01 2.96
N ASN A 54 9.02 11.18 2.37
CA ASN A 54 9.27 10.55 1.06
C ASN A 54 8.35 11.05 -0.05
N PHE A 55 7.26 11.76 0.26
CA PHE A 55 6.23 12.14 -0.71
C PHE A 55 5.85 13.62 -0.67
N TRP A 56 6.40 14.40 0.27
CA TRP A 56 6.20 15.86 0.39
C TRP A 56 7.54 16.54 0.67
#